data_AF-X0UKX8-F1
#
_entry.id   AF-X0UKX8-F1
#
_cell.length_a   1.000
_cell.length_b   1.000
_cell.length_c   1.000
_cell.angle_alpha   90.00
_cell.angle_beta   90.00
_cell.angle_gamma   90.00
#
_symmetry.space_group_name_H-M   'P 1'
#
loop_
_entity.id
_entity.type
_entity.pdbx_description
1 polymer ?
#
loop_
_entity_poly.entity_id
_entity_poly.type
_entity_poly.pdbx_seq_one_letter_code
_entity_poly.pdbx_strand_id
1 'polypeptide(L)'
;MGRKSSMAAGIVLLAVLLTAGLSGVAFADDGTLRSILKTGGLLAAILGIIGISVAGYLSGKDYGSYTGWERYTHGAGMFFNRKPFRKDRPTYEITDKTRRVKWEDSILNRTIMMLMLMMPPDGSEPKWLPDKGPEALPEPLRTFFAENKEKFGSHLEFFGLAQKQHAEWPKFADRYAIIDAWANALGSSFETWDGKLNPQHLYPPEPVGPPEEWDFRGIHRDKPLPFKSPTHAFQFLKKITHTFGATLVGITKLNPDWCYQGSLRGMGGGDYKVPAHWEYAIVFAVPHEWDMF
;
A
#
# COMPACT_ATOMS: atom_id res chain seq x y z
N MET A 1 31.04 21.15 -22.08
CA MET A 1 30.81 20.54 -23.40
C MET A 1 31.50 19.18 -23.44
N GLY A 2 30.80 18.10 -23.78
CA GLY A 2 31.40 16.77 -23.97
C GLY A 2 30.93 15.70 -22.98
N ARG A 3 29.72 15.15 -23.17
CA ARG A 3 29.25 13.83 -22.70
C ARG A 3 27.88 13.53 -23.33
N LYS A 4 27.85 13.35 -24.65
CA LYS A 4 26.66 12.83 -25.38
C LYS A 4 26.98 11.70 -26.36
N SER A 5 28.23 11.24 -26.47
CA SER A 5 28.63 10.26 -27.51
C SER A 5 28.67 8.79 -27.08
N SER A 6 28.59 8.45 -25.78
CA SER A 6 28.72 7.04 -25.35
C SER A 6 27.41 6.24 -25.36
N MET A 7 26.24 6.89 -25.19
CA MET A 7 24.94 6.20 -25.16
C MET A 7 24.41 5.85 -26.56
N ALA A 8 24.70 6.69 -27.56
CA ALA A 8 24.26 6.45 -28.94
C ALA A 8 24.97 5.24 -29.59
N ALA A 9 26.24 4.99 -29.23
CA ALA A 9 27.00 3.87 -29.79
C ALA A 9 26.50 2.49 -29.30
N GLY A 10 26.01 2.40 -28.06
CA GLY A 10 25.49 1.16 -27.48
C GLY A 10 24.14 0.72 -28.06
N ILE A 11 23.26 1.67 -28.38
CA ILE A 11 21.93 1.39 -28.94
C ILE A 11 22.03 0.97 -30.43
N VAL A 12 22.97 1.56 -31.18
CA VAL A 12 23.19 1.21 -32.60
C VAL A 12 23.77 -0.20 -32.75
N LEU A 13 24.68 -0.62 -31.86
CA LEU A 13 25.27 -1.97 -31.92
C LEU A 13 24.24 -3.08 -31.61
N LEU A 14 23.28 -2.81 -30.72
CA LEU A 14 22.19 -3.75 -30.40
C LEU A 14 21.18 -3.87 -31.55
N ALA A 15 20.88 -2.77 -32.23
CA ALA A 15 19.95 -2.75 -33.37
C ALA A 15 20.52 -3.45 -34.62
N VAL A 16 21.85 -3.39 -34.84
CA VAL A 16 22.54 -4.09 -35.94
C VAL A 16 22.59 -5.60 -35.70
N LEU A 17 22.74 -6.05 -34.44
CA LEU A 17 22.71 -7.49 -34.11
C LEU A 17 21.29 -8.08 -34.20
N LEU A 18 20.24 -7.29 -33.91
CA LEU A 18 18.85 -7.74 -34.07
C LEU A 18 18.39 -7.78 -35.53
N THR A 19 18.88 -6.90 -36.39
CA THR A 19 18.54 -6.91 -37.84
C THR A 19 19.32 -7.97 -38.63
N ALA A 20 20.57 -8.29 -38.23
CA ALA A 20 21.33 -9.39 -38.81
C ALA A 20 20.74 -10.78 -38.47
N GLY A 21 20.03 -10.91 -37.35
CA GLY A 21 19.36 -12.17 -36.96
C GLY A 21 18.03 -12.45 -37.69
N LEU A 22 17.44 -11.45 -38.37
CA LEU A 22 16.09 -11.54 -38.94
C LEU A 22 16.04 -11.55 -40.47
N SER A 23 17.17 -11.39 -41.17
CA SER A 23 17.20 -11.23 -42.64
C SER A 23 17.75 -12.43 -43.43
N GLY A 24 17.88 -13.61 -42.82
CA GLY A 24 18.30 -14.83 -43.50
C GLY A 24 17.31 -15.99 -43.32
N VAL A 25 16.17 -15.96 -44.01
CA VAL A 25 15.30 -17.14 -44.14
C VAL A 25 14.96 -17.37 -45.61
N ALA A 26 15.69 -18.28 -46.24
CA ALA A 26 15.25 -18.95 -47.47
C ALA A 26 15.90 -20.35 -47.57
N PHE A 27 15.08 -21.36 -47.25
CA PHE A 27 15.13 -22.77 -47.66
C PHE A 27 16.40 -23.62 -47.43
N ALA A 28 16.39 -24.43 -46.36
CA ALA A 28 16.72 -25.87 -46.35
C ALA A 28 16.42 -26.46 -44.95
N ASP A 29 15.69 -27.58 -44.90
CA ASP A 29 15.29 -28.28 -43.68
C ASP A 29 16.32 -29.36 -43.31
N ASP A 30 17.47 -28.93 -42.81
CA ASP A 30 18.49 -29.81 -42.26
C ASP A 30 18.66 -29.52 -40.75
N GLY A 31 18.71 -30.58 -39.93
CA GLY A 31 18.73 -30.50 -38.46
C GLY A 31 19.84 -29.61 -37.86
N THR A 32 20.80 -29.20 -38.68
CA THR A 32 21.81 -28.17 -38.43
C THR A 32 21.21 -26.81 -38.11
N LEU A 33 20.22 -26.32 -38.89
CA LEU A 33 19.62 -25.00 -38.70
C LEU A 33 18.83 -24.92 -37.38
N ARG A 34 18.12 -25.98 -37.05
CA ARG A 34 17.38 -26.12 -35.78
C ARG A 34 18.32 -26.19 -34.58
N SER A 35 19.49 -26.80 -34.73
CA SER A 35 20.53 -26.85 -33.69
C SER A 35 21.22 -25.50 -33.51
N ILE A 36 21.50 -24.78 -34.60
CA ILE A 36 22.07 -23.42 -34.57
C ILE A 36 21.07 -22.42 -33.95
N LEU A 37 19.78 -22.50 -34.30
CA LEU A 37 18.75 -21.63 -33.70
C LEU A 37 18.53 -21.94 -32.21
N LYS A 38 18.58 -23.21 -31.80
CA LYS A 38 18.51 -23.59 -30.37
C LYS A 38 19.74 -23.14 -29.60
N THR A 39 20.93 -23.32 -30.18
CA THR A 39 22.20 -22.94 -29.53
C THR A 39 22.37 -21.42 -29.51
N GLY A 40 22.03 -20.74 -30.60
CA GLY A 40 22.01 -19.29 -30.70
C GLY A 40 20.96 -18.64 -29.81
N GLY A 41 19.76 -19.23 -29.70
CA GLY A 41 18.73 -18.79 -28.76
C GLY A 41 19.15 -18.97 -27.30
N LEU A 42 19.81 -20.08 -26.97
CA LEU A 42 20.37 -20.33 -25.63
C LEU A 42 21.50 -19.35 -25.30
N LEU A 43 22.41 -19.10 -26.25
CA LEU A 43 23.49 -18.12 -26.09
C LEU A 43 22.95 -16.70 -25.92
N ALA A 44 21.96 -16.31 -26.71
CA ALA A 44 21.30 -15.01 -26.60
C ALA A 44 20.58 -14.87 -25.26
N ALA A 45 19.93 -15.93 -24.76
CA ALA A 45 19.31 -15.94 -23.43
C ALA A 45 20.35 -15.81 -22.31
N ILE A 46 21.47 -16.54 -22.39
CA ILE A 46 22.57 -16.45 -21.42
C ILE A 46 23.18 -15.05 -21.42
N LEU A 47 23.49 -14.50 -22.60
CA LEU A 47 24.02 -13.15 -22.75
C LEU A 47 23.02 -12.08 -22.28
N GLY A 48 21.73 -12.28 -22.51
CA GLY A 48 20.65 -11.41 -22.02
C GLY A 48 20.56 -11.42 -20.49
N ILE A 49 20.62 -12.59 -19.85
CA ILE A 49 20.63 -12.72 -18.39
C ILE A 49 21.88 -12.08 -17.78
N ILE A 50 23.05 -12.29 -18.39
CA ILE A 50 24.30 -11.66 -17.94
C ILE A 50 24.21 -10.14 -18.12
N GLY A 51 23.71 -9.66 -19.26
CA GLY A 51 23.53 -8.24 -19.54
C GLY A 51 22.59 -7.55 -18.55
N ILE A 52 21.44 -8.17 -18.25
CA ILE A 52 20.48 -7.68 -17.24
C ILE A 52 21.10 -7.71 -15.83
N SER A 53 21.86 -8.76 -15.49
CA SER A 53 22.51 -8.88 -14.19
C SER A 53 23.62 -7.83 -14.00
N VAL A 54 24.42 -7.59 -15.05
CA VAL A 54 25.47 -6.56 -15.05
C VAL A 54 24.86 -5.17 -15.07
N ALA A 55 23.83 -4.92 -15.87
CA ALA A 55 23.12 -3.64 -15.89
C ALA A 55 22.41 -3.37 -14.55
N GLY A 56 21.81 -4.38 -13.92
CA GLY A 56 21.23 -4.30 -12.58
C GLY A 56 22.28 -4.06 -11.50
N TYR A 57 23.46 -4.68 -11.60
CA TYR A 57 24.58 -4.44 -10.68
C TYR A 57 25.21 -3.05 -10.85
N LEU A 58 25.38 -2.59 -12.09
CA LEU A 58 25.92 -1.26 -12.40
C LEU A 58 24.91 -0.15 -12.06
N SER A 59 23.63 -0.36 -12.35
CA SER A 59 22.55 0.53 -11.87
C SER A 59 22.51 0.53 -10.35
N GLY A 60 22.67 -0.65 -9.72
CA GLY A 60 22.85 -0.82 -8.27
C GLY A 60 23.97 0.00 -7.64
N LYS A 61 24.96 0.44 -8.44
CA LYS A 61 26.11 1.24 -8.02
C LYS A 61 26.02 2.73 -8.38
N ASP A 62 25.18 3.09 -9.35
CA ASP A 62 25.03 4.47 -9.82
C ASP A 62 24.10 5.26 -8.91
N TYR A 63 24.52 6.49 -8.56
CA TYR A 63 23.78 7.36 -7.61
C TYR A 63 22.44 7.83 -8.20
N GLY A 64 22.34 7.96 -9.52
CA GLY A 64 21.14 8.44 -10.22
C GLY A 64 20.08 7.37 -10.45
N SER A 65 20.33 6.11 -10.10
CA SER A 65 19.43 5.00 -10.42
C SER A 65 18.34 4.76 -9.38
N TYR A 66 18.46 5.32 -8.17
CA TYR A 66 17.58 5.06 -7.01
C TYR A 66 17.32 3.57 -6.71
N THR A 67 18.22 2.68 -7.14
CA THR A 67 18.10 1.23 -6.94
C THR A 67 19.43 0.71 -6.42
N GLY A 68 19.45 0.00 -5.28
CA GLY A 68 20.69 -0.57 -4.74
C GLY A 68 20.66 -0.90 -3.24
N TRP A 69 21.00 -2.15 -2.90
CA TRP A 69 21.05 -2.71 -1.53
C TRP A 69 22.25 -2.26 -0.70
N GLU A 70 23.35 -1.81 -1.33
CA GLU A 70 24.67 -1.73 -0.67
C GLU A 70 25.17 -0.32 -0.32
N ARG A 71 24.34 0.73 -0.39
CA ARG A 71 24.83 2.09 -0.08
C ARG A 71 23.97 2.86 0.92
N TYR A 72 24.68 3.74 1.64
CA TYR A 72 24.33 4.52 2.83
C TYR A 72 23.01 5.30 2.83
N THR A 73 22.26 5.32 1.74
CA THR A 73 20.95 5.99 1.62
C THR A 73 19.75 5.03 1.63
N HIS A 74 19.96 3.71 1.44
CA HIS A 74 18.87 2.73 1.33
C HIS A 74 19.11 1.44 2.13
N GLY A 75 19.52 1.59 3.39
CA GLY A 75 19.45 0.50 4.38
C GLY A 75 20.80 0.02 4.91
N ALA A 76 21.60 -0.68 4.10
CA ALA A 76 22.79 -1.39 4.60
C ALA A 76 23.90 -0.49 5.16
N GLY A 77 23.92 0.82 4.85
CA GLY A 77 24.85 1.80 5.43
C GLY A 77 24.19 2.84 6.33
N MET A 78 22.87 2.82 6.53
CA MET A 78 22.15 3.74 7.42
C MET A 78 22.23 3.25 8.86
N PHE A 79 23.45 3.12 9.38
CA PHE A 79 23.65 2.89 10.81
C PHE A 79 23.73 4.24 11.51
N PHE A 80 22.64 4.64 12.14
CA PHE A 80 22.73 5.64 13.18
C PHE A 80 23.50 5.00 14.35
N ASN A 81 24.68 5.54 14.69
CA ASN A 81 25.37 5.20 15.93
C ASN A 81 24.58 5.75 17.13
N ARG A 82 23.42 5.15 17.39
CA ARG A 82 22.55 5.46 18.50
C ARG A 82 22.50 4.22 19.36
N LYS A 83 22.71 4.37 20.67
CA LYS A 83 22.34 3.31 21.61
C LYS A 83 20.87 2.97 21.32
N PRO A 84 20.53 1.69 21.11
CA PRO A 84 19.14 1.31 20.89
C PRO A 84 18.31 1.90 22.02
N PHE A 85 17.19 2.54 21.69
CA PHE A 85 16.25 2.98 22.71
C PHE A 85 15.65 1.70 23.34
N ARG A 86 16.26 1.28 24.45
CA ARG A 86 15.84 0.10 25.20
C ARG A 86 15.03 0.57 26.38
N LYS A 87 13.78 0.14 26.42
CA LYS A 87 12.91 0.26 27.58
C LYS A 87 12.44 -1.14 27.90
N ASP A 88 12.70 -1.59 29.12
CA ASP A 88 12.29 -2.93 29.56
C ASP A 88 10.78 -3.04 29.76
N ARG A 89 10.10 -1.89 29.89
CA ARG A 89 8.65 -1.75 29.94
C ARG A 89 8.21 -0.51 29.18
N PRO A 90 6.97 -0.47 28.65
CA PRO A 90 6.40 0.74 28.07
C PRO A 90 6.56 1.95 28.99
N THR A 91 6.83 3.12 28.41
CA THR A 91 6.94 4.39 29.17
C THR A 91 5.59 5.02 29.47
N TYR A 92 4.50 4.38 29.07
CA TYR A 92 3.13 4.79 29.35
C TYR A 92 2.52 3.87 30.41
N GLU A 93 1.61 4.44 31.21
CA GLU A 93 0.79 3.68 32.16
C GLU A 93 -0.44 3.15 31.44
N ILE A 94 -0.85 1.93 31.80
CA ILE A 94 -2.11 1.36 31.33
C ILE A 94 -3.22 1.98 32.20
N THR A 95 -4.00 2.89 31.63
CA THR A 95 -5.09 3.55 32.36
C THR A 95 -6.37 2.71 32.36
N ASP A 96 -6.58 1.91 31.30
CA ASP A 96 -7.84 1.22 31.05
C ASP A 96 -7.62 -0.15 30.41
N LYS A 97 -8.66 -0.99 30.44
CA LYS A 97 -8.66 -2.26 29.70
C LYS A 97 -8.66 -1.97 28.21
N THR A 98 -7.75 -2.61 27.48
CA THR A 98 -7.81 -2.63 26.02
C THR A 98 -9.14 -3.23 25.60
N ARG A 99 -9.85 -2.52 24.72
CA ARG A 99 -11.03 -3.03 24.03
C ARG A 99 -10.90 -2.70 22.57
N ARG A 100 -11.58 -3.50 21.75
CA ARG A 100 -11.71 -3.19 20.34
C ARG A 100 -12.38 -1.83 20.14
N VAL A 101 -11.81 -1.03 19.24
CA VAL A 101 -12.40 0.25 18.83
C VAL A 101 -13.65 -0.08 18.03
N LYS A 102 -14.80 0.39 18.53
CA LYS A 102 -16.09 0.17 17.86
C LYS A 102 -16.19 1.00 16.61
N TRP A 103 -17.08 0.58 15.70
CA TRP A 103 -17.32 1.31 14.46
C TRP A 103 -17.65 2.78 14.73
N GLU A 104 -18.56 3.01 15.68
CA GLU A 104 -18.99 4.32 16.14
C GLU A 104 -17.97 5.06 17.00
N ASP A 105 -16.87 4.45 17.44
CA ASP A 105 -15.78 5.17 18.12
C ASP A 105 -14.92 5.96 17.12
N SER A 106 -14.93 5.58 15.83
CA SER A 106 -14.24 6.31 14.76
C SER A 106 -15.00 7.59 14.36
N ILE A 107 -14.31 8.74 14.42
CA ILE A 107 -14.89 10.02 13.99
C ILE A 107 -15.31 9.99 12.52
N LEU A 108 -14.49 9.42 11.64
CA LEU A 108 -14.77 9.33 10.21
C LEU A 108 -16.05 8.52 9.95
N ASN A 109 -16.21 7.39 10.62
CA ASN A 109 -17.38 6.53 10.45
C ASN A 109 -18.65 7.23 10.92
N ARG A 110 -18.62 7.88 12.09
CA ARG A 110 -19.76 8.68 12.58
C ARG A 110 -20.12 9.79 11.61
N THR A 111 -19.12 10.53 11.12
CA THR A 111 -19.30 11.61 10.16
C THR A 111 -19.96 11.10 8.88
N ILE A 112 -19.45 10.02 8.29
CA ILE A 112 -20.01 9.43 7.07
C ILE A 112 -21.46 9.00 7.30
N MET A 113 -21.77 8.31 8.41
CA MET A 113 -23.14 7.88 8.70
C MET A 113 -24.08 9.07 8.87
N MET A 114 -23.68 10.10 9.62
CA MET A 114 -24.50 11.29 9.80
C MET A 114 -24.70 12.04 8.47
N LEU A 115 -23.67 12.14 7.63
CA LEU A 115 -23.79 12.69 6.28
C LEU A 115 -24.76 11.89 5.41
N MET A 116 -24.71 10.55 5.45
CA MET A 116 -25.66 9.69 4.72
C MET A 116 -27.10 9.82 5.21
N LEU A 117 -27.32 10.25 6.45
CA LEU A 117 -28.66 10.55 6.97
C LEU A 117 -29.14 11.94 6.56
N MET A 118 -28.24 12.92 6.51
CA MET A 118 -28.53 14.30 6.09
C MET A 118 -28.68 14.41 4.57
N MET A 119 -27.92 13.61 3.82
CA MET A 119 -27.85 13.59 2.36
C MET A 119 -27.85 12.13 1.88
N PRO A 120 -29.02 11.47 1.86
CA PRO A 120 -29.12 10.09 1.40
C PRO A 120 -28.61 9.93 -0.05
N PRO A 121 -27.78 8.90 -0.33
CA PRO A 121 -27.20 8.70 -1.66
C PRO A 121 -28.24 8.34 -2.73
N ASP A 122 -29.44 7.89 -2.32
CA ASP A 122 -30.59 7.63 -3.18
C ASP A 122 -31.38 8.91 -3.53
N GLY A 123 -30.96 10.08 -3.03
CA GLY A 123 -31.64 11.35 -3.23
C GLY A 123 -32.95 11.49 -2.46
N SER A 124 -33.24 10.58 -1.53
CA SER A 124 -34.41 10.68 -0.65
C SER A 124 -34.28 11.83 0.35
N GLU A 125 -35.40 12.20 0.96
CA GLU A 125 -35.46 13.24 1.99
C GLU A 125 -34.51 12.92 3.18
N PRO A 126 -33.90 13.95 3.80
CA PRO A 126 -33.03 13.78 4.96
C PRO A 126 -33.72 12.97 6.07
N LYS A 127 -33.11 11.85 6.45
CA LYS A 127 -33.59 10.97 7.52
C LYS A 127 -33.31 11.55 8.89
N TRP A 128 -32.28 12.40 9.00
CA TRP A 128 -31.94 13.12 10.21
C TRP A 128 -31.33 14.50 9.88
N LEU A 129 -31.58 15.48 10.73
CA LEU A 129 -31.01 16.83 10.66
C LEU A 129 -30.54 17.25 12.07
N PRO A 130 -29.54 18.15 12.18
CA PRO A 130 -28.97 18.56 13.46
C PRO A 130 -29.96 19.08 14.51
N ASP A 131 -31.05 19.72 14.08
CA ASP A 131 -32.10 20.27 14.93
C ASP A 131 -32.94 19.20 15.65
N LYS A 132 -32.96 17.97 15.12
CA LYS A 132 -33.64 16.82 15.75
C LYS A 132 -32.88 16.23 16.94
N GLY A 133 -31.66 16.69 17.21
CA GLY A 133 -30.86 16.23 18.35
C GLY A 133 -30.30 14.81 18.20
N PRO A 134 -29.39 14.39 19.10
CA PRO A 134 -28.75 13.08 19.07
C PRO A 134 -29.71 11.91 19.37
N GLU A 135 -30.82 12.16 20.08
CA GLU A 135 -31.85 11.18 20.43
C GLU A 135 -32.63 10.65 19.21
N ALA A 136 -32.70 11.44 18.13
CA ALA A 136 -33.35 11.07 16.89
C ALA A 136 -32.44 10.30 15.92
N LEU A 137 -31.16 10.10 16.27
CA LEU A 137 -30.25 9.30 15.45
C LEU A 137 -30.64 7.82 15.49
N PRO A 138 -30.32 7.04 14.43
CA PRO A 138 -30.41 5.59 14.48
C PRO A 138 -29.29 4.98 15.34
N GLU A 139 -29.45 3.73 15.75
CA GLU A 139 -28.35 2.95 16.32
C GLU A 139 -27.26 2.68 15.26
N PRO A 140 -25.98 2.60 15.65
CA PRO A 140 -25.43 2.72 17.02
C PRO A 140 -25.17 4.18 17.48
N LEU A 141 -25.41 5.18 16.63
CA LEU A 141 -25.04 6.57 16.90
C LEU A 141 -25.81 7.17 18.08
N ARG A 142 -27.09 6.80 18.23
CA ARG A 142 -27.91 7.26 19.34
C ARG A 142 -27.32 6.86 20.69
N THR A 143 -26.99 5.57 20.87
CA THR A 143 -26.34 5.09 22.10
C THR A 143 -25.00 5.78 22.33
N PHE A 144 -24.18 5.89 21.28
CA PHE A 144 -22.88 6.56 21.38
C PHE A 144 -23.00 8.00 21.90
N PHE A 145 -23.86 8.83 21.31
CA PHE A 145 -24.01 10.22 21.74
C PHE A 145 -24.78 10.37 23.06
N ALA A 146 -25.60 9.40 23.45
CA ALA A 146 -26.18 9.36 24.79
C ALA A 146 -25.10 9.17 25.88
N GLU A 147 -24.09 8.34 25.60
CA GLU A 147 -22.94 8.07 26.48
C GLU A 147 -21.84 9.15 26.39
N ASN A 148 -21.75 9.87 25.27
CA ASN A 148 -20.70 10.84 24.97
C ASN A 148 -21.30 12.19 24.54
N LYS A 149 -22.15 12.78 25.40
CA LYS A 149 -22.95 13.97 25.07
C LYS A 149 -22.09 15.16 24.64
N GLU A 150 -20.92 15.31 25.26
CA GLU A 150 -19.95 16.36 24.96
C GLU A 150 -19.41 16.30 23.52
N LYS A 151 -19.36 15.10 22.91
CA LYS A 151 -18.82 14.91 21.56
C LYS A 151 -19.79 15.32 20.45
N PHE A 152 -21.09 15.41 20.75
CA PHE A 152 -22.08 15.77 19.74
C PHE A 152 -21.88 17.19 19.23
N GLY A 153 -21.62 18.15 20.14
CA GLY A 153 -21.35 19.54 19.78
C GLY A 153 -20.15 19.70 18.85
N SER A 154 -19.02 19.06 19.18
CA SER A 154 -17.83 19.06 18.32
C SER A 154 -18.08 18.44 16.94
N HIS A 155 -19.00 17.47 16.85
CA HIS A 155 -19.38 16.86 15.58
C HIS A 155 -20.21 17.81 14.71
N LEU A 156 -21.12 18.57 15.32
CA LEU A 156 -21.86 19.62 14.61
C LEU A 156 -20.95 20.77 14.15
N GLU A 157 -19.98 21.16 14.98
CA GLU A 157 -18.98 22.15 14.63
C GLU A 157 -18.18 21.71 13.38
N PHE A 158 -17.80 20.43 13.31
CA PHE A 158 -17.14 19.88 12.12
C PHE A 158 -17.96 20.10 10.84
N PHE A 159 -19.28 19.86 10.85
CA PHE A 159 -20.12 20.11 9.67
C PHE A 159 -20.16 21.59 9.28
N GLY A 160 -20.28 22.48 10.27
CA GLY A 160 -20.24 23.93 10.02
C GLY A 160 -18.89 24.38 9.43
N LEU A 161 -17.78 23.87 9.96
CA LEU A 161 -16.44 24.15 9.46
C LEU A 161 -16.24 23.58 8.05
N ALA A 162 -16.71 22.37 7.77
CA ALA A 162 -16.64 21.77 6.44
C ALA A 162 -17.42 22.59 5.39
N GLN A 163 -18.64 23.05 5.75
CA GLN A 163 -19.42 23.92 4.88
C GLN A 163 -18.72 25.27 4.64
N LYS A 164 -18.17 25.87 5.69
CA LYS A 164 -17.40 27.11 5.58
C LYS A 164 -16.15 26.92 4.72
N GLN A 165 -15.42 25.83 4.93
CA GLN A 165 -14.24 25.48 4.14
C GLN A 165 -14.61 25.35 2.65
N HIS A 166 -15.71 24.67 2.35
CA HIS A 166 -16.19 24.52 0.98
C HIS A 166 -16.57 25.87 0.34
N ALA A 167 -17.29 26.72 1.06
CA ALA A 167 -17.68 28.05 0.59
C ALA A 167 -16.47 28.99 0.39
N GLU A 168 -15.46 28.88 1.25
CA GLU A 168 -14.24 29.68 1.17
C GLU A 168 -13.16 29.09 0.24
N TRP A 169 -13.33 27.85 -0.25
CA TRP A 169 -12.35 27.18 -1.12
C TRP A 169 -11.89 28.04 -2.30
N PRO A 170 -12.78 28.73 -3.05
CA PRO A 170 -12.34 29.59 -4.17
C PRO A 170 -11.34 30.68 -3.77
N LYS A 171 -11.40 31.17 -2.52
CA LYS A 171 -10.46 32.19 -2.01
C LYS A 171 -9.05 31.63 -1.79
N PHE A 172 -8.94 30.34 -1.53
CA PHE A 172 -7.68 29.69 -1.15
C PHE A 172 -7.16 28.70 -2.19
N ALA A 173 -7.88 28.48 -3.29
CA ALA A 173 -7.54 27.51 -4.32
C ALA A 173 -6.10 27.66 -4.82
N ASP A 174 -5.67 28.88 -5.16
CA ASP A 174 -4.29 29.15 -5.62
C ASP A 174 -3.23 28.79 -4.58
N ARG A 175 -3.51 29.06 -3.30
CA ARG A 175 -2.58 28.76 -2.19
C ARG A 175 -2.41 27.25 -2.01
N TYR A 176 -3.44 26.47 -2.28
CA TYR A 176 -3.45 25.02 -2.09
C TYR A 176 -3.32 24.24 -3.40
N ALA A 177 -3.05 24.89 -4.53
CA ALA A 177 -3.03 24.26 -5.86
C ALA A 177 -2.09 23.04 -5.94
N ILE A 178 -0.95 23.05 -5.26
CA ILE A 178 -0.02 21.89 -5.23
C ILE A 178 -0.63 20.71 -4.45
N ILE A 179 -1.22 20.99 -3.28
CA ILE A 179 -1.85 19.96 -2.45
C ILE A 179 -3.08 19.41 -3.17
N ASP A 180 -3.86 20.29 -3.79
CA ASP A 180 -5.02 19.93 -4.61
C ASP A 180 -4.63 19.08 -5.81
N ALA A 181 -3.57 19.44 -6.55
CA ALA A 181 -3.05 18.63 -7.64
C ALA A 181 -2.58 17.24 -7.15
N TRP A 182 -1.95 17.16 -5.97
CA TRP A 182 -1.52 15.88 -5.40
C TRP A 182 -2.71 15.03 -4.95
N ALA A 183 -3.71 15.65 -4.32
CA ALA A 183 -4.96 14.99 -3.93
C ALA A 183 -5.75 14.49 -5.14
N ASN A 184 -5.83 15.27 -6.21
CA ASN A 184 -6.46 14.87 -7.47
C ASN A 184 -5.65 13.80 -8.21
N ALA A 185 -4.32 13.83 -8.17
CA ALA A 185 -3.49 12.77 -8.72
C ALA A 185 -3.72 11.44 -7.98
N LEU A 186 -3.80 11.48 -6.65
CA LEU A 186 -4.23 10.32 -5.86
C LEU A 186 -5.67 9.91 -6.22
N GLY A 187 -6.59 10.87 -6.31
CA GLY A 187 -7.98 10.68 -6.73
C GLY A 187 -8.12 9.97 -8.07
N SER A 188 -7.32 10.35 -9.05
CA SER A 188 -7.31 9.79 -10.41
C SER A 188 -6.89 8.32 -10.44
N SER A 189 -6.12 7.85 -9.46
CA SER A 189 -5.81 6.42 -9.31
C SER A 189 -7.05 5.58 -8.96
N PHE A 190 -8.13 6.25 -8.55
CA PHE A 190 -9.43 5.65 -8.22
C PHE A 190 -10.47 5.85 -9.32
N GLU A 191 -10.10 6.49 -10.43
CA GLU A 191 -10.99 6.73 -11.56
C GLU A 191 -10.82 5.66 -12.64
N THR A 192 -11.89 5.37 -13.37
CA THR A 192 -11.83 4.74 -14.68
C THR A 192 -11.29 5.71 -15.72
N TRP A 193 -10.94 5.19 -16.90
CA TRP A 193 -10.45 5.99 -18.02
C TRP A 193 -11.42 7.10 -18.49
N ASP A 194 -12.70 7.03 -18.10
CA ASP A 194 -13.74 8.05 -18.36
C ASP A 194 -13.96 9.01 -17.18
N GLY A 195 -13.07 9.02 -16.17
CA GLY A 195 -13.11 9.95 -15.03
C GLY A 195 -14.16 9.62 -13.97
N LYS A 196 -14.77 8.42 -14.00
CA LYS A 196 -15.72 7.99 -12.98
C LYS A 196 -15.02 7.22 -11.88
N LEU A 197 -15.45 7.40 -10.64
CA LEU A 197 -14.93 6.63 -9.53
C LEU A 197 -15.19 5.12 -9.76
N ASN A 198 -14.14 4.30 -9.69
CA ASN A 198 -14.24 2.84 -9.76
C ASN A 198 -13.77 2.22 -8.45
N PRO A 199 -14.68 1.90 -7.51
CA PRO A 199 -14.36 1.23 -6.26
C PRO A 199 -13.64 -0.10 -6.43
N GLN A 200 -13.79 -0.76 -7.60
CA GLN A 200 -13.12 -2.02 -7.90
C GLN A 200 -11.65 -1.84 -8.32
N HIS A 201 -11.20 -0.62 -8.64
CA HIS A 201 -9.78 -0.31 -8.81
C HIS A 201 -9.07 -0.01 -7.47
N LEU A 202 -9.83 0.46 -6.46
CA LEU A 202 -9.35 0.85 -5.14
C LEU A 202 -8.91 -0.34 -4.27
N TYR A 203 -9.72 -1.40 -4.31
CA TYR A 203 -9.54 -2.54 -3.42
C TYR A 203 -9.53 -3.82 -4.24
N PRO A 204 -8.60 -4.75 -3.94
CA PRO A 204 -8.70 -6.09 -4.50
C PRO A 204 -10.09 -6.65 -4.18
N PRO A 205 -10.70 -7.44 -5.08
CA PRO A 205 -12.11 -7.84 -4.96
C PRO A 205 -12.38 -8.50 -3.61
N GLU A 206 -13.58 -8.27 -3.08
CA GLU A 206 -14.04 -8.92 -1.85
C GLU A 206 -13.81 -10.44 -1.93
N PRO A 207 -13.36 -11.08 -0.85
CA PRO A 207 -13.25 -12.54 -0.79
C PRO A 207 -14.53 -13.26 -1.12
N VAL A 208 -14.40 -14.13 -2.12
CA VAL A 208 -15.37 -15.17 -2.43
C VAL A 208 -14.84 -16.46 -1.81
N GLY A 209 -15.05 -16.62 -0.50
CA GLY A 209 -14.62 -17.80 0.25
C GLY A 209 -13.78 -17.48 1.49
N PRO A 210 -13.37 -18.52 2.23
CA PRO A 210 -12.55 -18.35 3.42
C PRO A 210 -11.16 -17.76 3.06
N PRO A 211 -10.54 -16.95 3.95
CA PRO A 211 -9.22 -16.36 3.70
C PRO A 211 -8.15 -17.40 3.31
N GLU A 212 -8.21 -18.60 3.88
CA GLU A 212 -7.30 -19.71 3.60
C GLU A 212 -7.30 -20.14 2.11
N GLU A 213 -8.39 -19.90 1.39
CA GLU A 213 -8.52 -20.17 -0.05
C GLU A 213 -8.35 -18.90 -0.87
N TRP A 214 -9.03 -17.82 -0.48
CA TRP A 214 -9.07 -16.61 -1.28
C TRP A 214 -7.77 -15.81 -1.26
N ASP A 215 -7.11 -15.69 -0.11
CA ASP A 215 -5.89 -14.87 0.01
C ASP A 215 -4.69 -15.52 -0.68
N PHE A 216 -4.73 -16.84 -0.86
CA PHE A 216 -3.70 -17.62 -1.54
C PHE A 216 -4.02 -17.88 -3.03
N ARG A 217 -5.10 -17.29 -3.57
CA ARG A 217 -5.45 -17.45 -4.97
C ARG A 217 -4.34 -16.93 -5.89
N GLY A 218 -4.01 -17.69 -6.94
CA GLY A 218 -2.90 -17.38 -7.85
C GLY A 218 -1.52 -17.75 -7.32
N ILE A 219 -1.42 -18.27 -6.09
CA ILE A 219 -0.20 -18.96 -5.63
C ILE A 219 -0.24 -20.37 -6.22
N HIS A 220 0.71 -20.66 -7.11
CA HIS A 220 0.75 -21.90 -7.91
C HIS A 220 1.29 -23.11 -7.10
N ARG A 221 0.94 -23.19 -5.81
CA ARG A 221 1.41 -24.27 -4.93
C ARG A 221 0.24 -24.88 -4.18
N ASP A 222 0.11 -26.19 -4.29
CA ASP A 222 -0.94 -26.95 -3.61
C ASP A 222 -0.79 -26.99 -2.09
N LYS A 223 0.40 -26.65 -1.56
CA LYS A 223 0.71 -26.63 -0.13
C LYS A 223 1.60 -25.44 0.24
N PRO A 224 1.40 -24.83 1.43
CA PRO A 224 2.32 -23.84 1.98
C PRO A 224 3.75 -24.39 2.06
N LEU A 225 4.73 -23.55 1.75
CA LEU A 225 6.13 -23.90 1.93
C LEU A 225 6.53 -23.68 3.39
N PRO A 226 6.93 -24.74 4.11
CA PRO A 226 7.39 -24.55 5.48
C PRO A 226 8.73 -23.79 5.47
N PHE A 227 8.92 -22.92 6.45
CA PHE A 227 10.24 -22.39 6.72
C PHE A 227 11.16 -23.52 7.20
N LYS A 228 12.41 -23.53 6.73
CA LYS A 228 13.44 -24.50 7.17
C LYS A 228 13.69 -24.47 8.68
N SER A 229 13.50 -23.31 9.31
CA SER A 229 13.63 -23.10 10.76
C SER A 229 12.99 -21.75 11.14
N PRO A 230 12.73 -21.49 12.44
CA PRO A 230 12.31 -20.17 12.91
C PRO A 230 13.30 -19.04 12.52
N THR A 231 14.60 -19.33 12.59
CA THR A 231 15.65 -18.40 12.14
C THR A 231 15.54 -18.08 10.65
N HIS A 232 15.27 -19.10 9.81
CA HIS A 232 15.04 -18.88 8.38
C HIS A 232 13.81 -18.02 8.13
N ALA A 233 12.72 -18.22 8.87
CA ALA A 233 11.52 -17.38 8.80
C ALA A 233 11.82 -15.91 9.15
N PHE A 234 12.56 -15.69 10.23
CA PHE A 234 12.95 -14.35 10.66
C PHE A 234 13.84 -13.63 9.64
N GLN A 235 14.82 -14.34 9.07
CA GLN A 235 15.69 -13.78 8.02
C GLN A 235 14.91 -13.48 6.74
N PHE A 236 13.97 -14.34 6.37
CA PHE A 236 13.09 -14.10 5.23
C PHE A 236 12.23 -12.85 5.44
N LEU A 237 11.58 -12.72 6.61
CA LEU A 237 10.75 -11.57 6.94
C LEU A 237 11.54 -10.26 6.98
N LYS A 238 12.76 -10.27 7.53
CA LYS A 238 13.69 -9.13 7.46
C LYS A 238 13.97 -8.73 6.02
N LYS A 239 14.29 -9.71 5.16
CA LYS A 239 14.58 -9.45 3.76
C LYS A 239 13.39 -8.84 3.03
N ILE A 240 12.19 -9.41 3.22
CA ILE A 240 10.96 -8.90 2.59
C ILE A 240 10.61 -7.50 3.08
N THR A 241 10.54 -7.29 4.39
CA THR A 241 10.16 -5.98 4.96
C THR A 241 11.15 -4.87 4.60
N HIS A 242 12.44 -5.17 4.55
CA HIS A 242 13.45 -4.22 4.10
C HIS A 242 13.28 -3.83 2.63
N THR A 243 12.84 -4.74 1.74
CA THR A 243 12.50 -4.39 0.35
C THR A 243 11.40 -3.33 0.27
N PHE A 244 10.53 -3.26 1.28
CA PHE A 244 9.49 -2.23 1.42
C PHE A 244 9.94 -1.00 2.25
N GLY A 245 11.25 -0.81 2.45
CA GLY A 245 11.82 0.36 3.13
C GLY A 245 11.84 0.28 4.66
N ALA A 246 11.48 -0.88 5.25
CA ALA A 246 11.54 -1.03 6.69
C ALA A 246 12.98 -1.09 7.23
N THR A 247 13.24 -0.38 8.32
CA THR A 247 14.52 -0.44 9.05
C THR A 247 14.44 -1.28 10.32
N LEU A 248 13.24 -1.48 10.85
CA LEU A 248 12.96 -2.33 12.00
C LEU A 248 11.84 -3.31 11.65
N VAL A 249 11.93 -4.54 12.15
CA VAL A 249 10.88 -5.55 12.06
C VAL A 249 10.81 -6.38 13.33
N GLY A 250 9.60 -6.68 13.77
CA GLY A 250 9.28 -7.55 14.89
C GLY A 250 8.07 -8.43 14.57
N ILE A 251 7.96 -9.54 15.30
CA ILE A 251 6.82 -10.45 15.23
C ILE A 251 6.29 -10.60 16.64
N THR A 252 4.98 -10.50 16.80
CA THR A 252 4.30 -10.71 18.09
C THR A 252 3.04 -11.51 17.88
N LYS A 253 2.50 -12.10 18.94
CA LYS A 253 1.15 -12.69 18.91
C LYS A 253 0.14 -11.58 18.63
N LEU A 254 -0.85 -11.87 17.78
CA LEU A 254 -1.93 -10.93 17.53
C LEU A 254 -2.76 -10.76 18.80
N ASN A 255 -2.93 -9.52 19.24
CA ASN A 255 -3.93 -9.18 20.23
C ASN A 255 -5.23 -8.79 19.49
N PRO A 256 -6.33 -9.55 19.62
CA PRO A 256 -7.58 -9.27 18.90
C PRO A 256 -8.19 -7.91 19.28
N ASP A 257 -7.87 -7.38 20.47
CA ASP A 257 -8.37 -6.07 20.90
C ASP A 257 -7.77 -4.91 20.09
N TRP A 258 -6.64 -5.14 19.40
CA TRP A 258 -6.00 -4.13 18.55
C TRP A 258 -6.50 -4.13 17.11
N CYS A 259 -7.36 -5.08 16.74
CA CYS A 259 -7.97 -5.09 15.41
C CYS A 259 -9.13 -4.10 15.36
N TYR A 260 -9.15 -3.15 14.43
CA TYR A 260 -10.29 -2.22 14.30
C TYR A 260 -11.62 -2.95 14.01
N GLN A 261 -12.75 -2.49 14.57
CA GLN A 261 -14.09 -2.83 14.05
C GLN A 261 -14.39 -1.97 12.83
N GLY A 262 -15.01 -2.57 11.81
CA GLY A 262 -15.37 -1.86 10.59
C GLY A 262 -15.14 -2.59 9.29
N SER A 263 -15.17 -1.82 8.19
CA SER A 263 -15.01 -2.23 6.79
C SER A 263 -13.62 -2.78 6.49
N LEU A 264 -13.25 -3.86 7.18
CA LEU A 264 -12.13 -4.69 6.82
C LEU A 264 -12.54 -5.59 5.67
N ARG A 265 -11.76 -5.54 4.60
CA ARG A 265 -11.96 -6.36 3.40
C ARG A 265 -12.18 -7.82 3.81
N GLY A 266 -13.28 -8.41 3.33
CA GLY A 266 -13.66 -9.78 3.63
C GLY A 266 -14.32 -10.06 4.97
N MET A 267 -14.44 -9.05 5.83
CA MET A 267 -15.11 -9.18 7.13
C MET A 267 -16.43 -8.40 7.19
N GLY A 268 -16.79 -7.69 6.12
CA GLY A 268 -17.97 -6.82 6.07
C GLY A 268 -17.81 -5.54 6.89
N GLY A 269 -18.88 -4.74 6.96
CA GLY A 269 -18.92 -3.57 7.83
C GLY A 269 -19.30 -3.96 9.26
N GLY A 270 -18.61 -3.38 10.25
CA GLY A 270 -18.98 -3.48 11.67
C GLY A 270 -18.24 -4.57 12.44
N ASP A 271 -19.00 -5.30 13.27
CA ASP A 271 -18.47 -6.31 14.18
C ASP A 271 -18.16 -7.62 13.45
N TYR A 272 -16.95 -8.12 13.64
CA TYR A 272 -16.53 -9.41 13.11
C TYR A 272 -15.72 -10.19 14.14
N LYS A 273 -15.69 -11.53 14.02
CA LYS A 273 -14.80 -12.37 14.82
C LYS A 273 -13.43 -12.44 14.15
N VAL A 274 -12.37 -12.07 14.87
CA VAL A 274 -10.99 -12.20 14.36
C VAL A 274 -10.75 -13.66 13.94
N PRO A 275 -10.35 -13.92 12.68
CA PRO A 275 -10.13 -15.28 12.21
C PRO A 275 -9.10 -16.03 13.06
N ALA A 276 -9.38 -17.29 13.40
CA ALA A 276 -8.52 -18.08 14.30
C ALA A 276 -7.11 -18.32 13.74
N HIS A 277 -6.96 -18.31 12.41
CA HIS A 277 -5.67 -18.47 11.75
C HIS A 277 -4.80 -17.20 11.76
N TRP A 278 -5.33 -16.04 12.18
CA TRP A 278 -4.55 -14.81 12.38
C TRP A 278 -3.82 -14.86 13.74
N GLU A 279 -2.75 -15.65 13.80
CA GLU A 279 -2.04 -15.91 15.06
C GLU A 279 -1.01 -14.82 15.41
N TYR A 280 -0.39 -14.20 14.39
CA TYR A 280 0.73 -13.29 14.56
C TYR A 280 0.52 -11.96 13.84
N ALA A 281 1.11 -10.90 14.39
CA ALA A 281 1.29 -9.63 13.72
C ALA A 281 2.77 -9.42 13.40
N ILE A 282 3.06 -9.06 12.14
CA ILE A 282 4.39 -8.59 11.72
C ILE A 282 4.36 -7.07 11.77
N VAL A 283 5.17 -6.49 12.65
CA VAL A 283 5.29 -5.03 12.80
C VAL A 283 6.60 -4.60 12.19
N PHE A 284 6.56 -3.65 11.26
CA PHE A 284 7.75 -3.08 10.67
C PHE A 284 7.67 -1.55 10.65
N ALA A 285 8.82 -0.88 10.75
CA ALA A 285 8.91 0.57 10.80
C ALA A 285 9.69 1.09 9.60
N VAL A 286 9.04 1.94 8.80
CA VAL A 286 9.65 2.70 7.71
C VAL A 286 9.94 4.10 8.25
N PRO A 287 11.22 4.52 8.34
CA PRO A 287 11.53 5.86 8.81
C PRO A 287 11.08 6.88 7.77
N HIS A 288 10.38 7.93 8.22
CA HIS A 288 10.18 9.12 7.40
C HIS A 288 11.44 10.00 7.43
N GLU A 289 11.73 10.70 6.34
CA GLU A 289 12.76 11.73 6.30
C GLU A 289 12.31 12.91 7.18
N TRP A 290 13.20 13.36 8.08
CA TRP A 290 12.89 14.43 9.03
C TRP A 290 13.15 15.83 8.45
N ASP A 291 13.95 15.92 7.38
CA ASP A 291 14.40 17.17 6.76
C ASP A 291 13.70 17.44 5.41
N MET A 292 12.37 17.25 5.34
CA MET A 292 11.60 17.57 4.12
C MET A 292 11.20 19.05 3.97
N PHE A 293 11.95 19.99 4.59
CA PHE A 293 11.73 21.43 4.47
C PHE A 293 13.03 22.21 4.28
#